data_AF-A0A443S865-F1
#
_entry.id   AF-A0A443S865-F1
#
_cell.length_a   1.000
_cell.length_b   1.000
_cell.length_c   1.000
_cell.angle_alpha   90.00
_cell.angle_beta   90.00
_cell.angle_gamma   90.00
#
_symmetry.space_group_name_H-M   'P 1'
#
loop_
_entity.id
_entity.type
_entity.pdbx_description
1 polymer ?
#
loop_
_entity_poly.entity_id
_entity_poly.type
_entity_poly.pdbx_seq_one_letter_code
_entity_poly.pdbx_strand_id
1 'polypeptide(L)'
;MDIENHLRLICDGKAIEGQTLCDYSLEDQNKEIGKKLDSVITQFTPICRKTVCYIAAAVIFNEKGECLMMQEAKTSCAGLWYIPAGRVEPGELFVNAVKREVLEETGHIFEPSTLIAVENADGSWYRFVFTGSVVGGKLKTTADSESLQASWIANPEQLSLRSHDILPLLAKAKTYWERSSDFHSHIMPAIKSHSRLLLRIVVIIKKKEKRCLFILQPSPCLGLREDCHSLTGLRNKPKAKYSRFYQTVHPSNVFLLFIYS
;
A
#
# COMPACT_ATOMS: atom_id res chain seq x y z
N MET A 1 -1.35 25.38 -11.17
CA MET A 1 -1.99 24.81 -9.96
C MET A 1 -0.86 24.55 -8.97
N ASP A 2 -1.00 25.00 -7.72
CA ASP A 2 0.07 24.89 -6.72
C ASP A 2 0.31 23.42 -6.30
N ILE A 3 1.57 23.06 -6.08
CA ILE A 3 2.01 21.71 -5.70
C ILE A 3 1.37 21.28 -4.36
N GLU A 4 1.08 22.24 -3.48
CA GLU A 4 0.37 21.99 -2.23
C GLU A 4 -1.06 21.48 -2.45
N ASN A 5 -1.77 21.99 -3.47
CA ASN A 5 -3.09 21.51 -3.82
C ASN A 5 -3.05 20.10 -4.41
N HIS A 6 -2.04 19.79 -5.22
CA HIS A 6 -1.80 18.42 -5.70
C HIS A 6 -1.53 17.45 -4.55
N LEU A 7 -0.69 17.84 -3.59
CA LEU A 7 -0.41 17.03 -2.41
C LEU A 7 -1.65 16.81 -1.56
N ARG A 8 -2.48 17.85 -1.36
CA ARG A 8 -3.78 17.71 -0.68
C ARG A 8 -4.69 16.72 -1.40
N LEU A 9 -4.85 16.86 -2.72
CA LEU A 9 -5.65 15.93 -3.52
C LEU A 9 -5.14 14.49 -3.38
N ILE A 10 -3.82 14.27 -3.49
CA ILE A 10 -3.20 12.96 -3.31
C ILE A 10 -3.46 12.40 -1.91
N CYS A 11 -3.24 13.19 -0.86
CA CYS A 11 -3.50 12.78 0.53
C CYS A 11 -4.98 12.47 0.79
N ASP A 12 -5.88 13.13 0.07
CA ASP A 12 -7.32 12.88 0.09
C ASP A 12 -7.74 11.71 -0.82
N GLY A 13 -6.79 11.01 -1.45
CA GLY A 13 -7.07 9.90 -2.38
C GLY A 13 -7.68 10.33 -3.71
N LYS A 14 -7.60 11.61 -4.06
CA LYS A 14 -8.13 12.18 -5.31
C LYS A 14 -7.08 12.16 -6.42
N ALA A 15 -7.53 11.88 -7.63
CA ALA A 15 -6.68 11.95 -8.81
C ALA A 15 -6.30 13.40 -9.15
N ILE A 16 -5.10 13.58 -9.72
CA ILE A 16 -4.65 14.86 -10.26
C ILE A 16 -4.79 14.82 -11.79
N GLU A 17 -5.38 15.86 -12.37
CA GLU A 17 -5.54 15.97 -13.82
C GLU A 17 -4.41 16.80 -14.45
N GLY A 18 -3.95 16.37 -15.63
CA GLY A 18 -3.29 17.25 -16.60
C GLY A 18 -1.82 17.63 -16.35
N GLN A 19 -1.11 17.09 -15.34
CA GLN A 19 0.32 17.37 -15.17
C GLN A 19 1.15 16.16 -14.77
N THR A 20 2.29 16.02 -15.45
CA THR A 20 3.37 15.11 -15.08
C THR A 20 4.06 15.65 -13.83
N LEU A 21 3.71 15.17 -12.63
CA LEU A 21 4.42 15.49 -11.36
C LEU A 21 5.81 14.84 -11.26
N CYS A 22 6.47 14.62 -12.38
CA CYS A 22 7.76 13.95 -12.43
C CYS A 22 8.85 15.01 -12.58
N ASP A 23 9.37 15.47 -11.45
CA ASP A 23 10.50 16.42 -11.41
C ASP A 23 11.84 15.76 -11.81
N TYR A 24 11.83 14.44 -12.07
CA TYR A 24 13.04 13.64 -12.27
C TYR A 24 12.81 12.44 -13.21
N SER A 25 13.25 12.54 -14.46
CA SER A 25 12.99 11.50 -15.47
C SER A 25 13.81 10.22 -15.24
N LEU A 26 13.42 9.10 -15.85
CA LEU A 26 14.23 7.87 -15.84
C LEU A 26 15.62 8.10 -16.44
N GLU A 27 15.73 8.98 -17.43
CA GLU A 27 17.01 9.38 -18.03
C GLU A 27 17.88 10.15 -17.01
N ASP A 28 17.28 11.05 -16.23
CA ASP A 28 17.99 11.79 -15.17
C ASP A 28 18.45 10.84 -14.05
N GLN A 29 17.61 9.88 -13.66
CA GLN A 29 17.97 8.83 -12.70
C GLN A 29 19.15 7.99 -13.20
N ASN A 30 19.09 7.52 -14.44
CA ASN A 30 20.15 6.72 -15.05
C ASN A 30 21.46 7.53 -15.18
N LYS A 31 21.41 8.84 -15.46
CA LYS A 31 22.60 9.71 -15.50
C LYS A 31 23.28 9.86 -14.13
N GLU A 32 22.52 9.94 -13.05
CA GLU A 32 23.10 10.01 -11.69
C GLU A 32 23.59 8.65 -11.18
N ILE A 33 22.87 7.57 -11.48
CA ILE A 33 23.24 6.21 -11.09
C ILE A 33 24.44 5.70 -11.90
N GLY A 34 24.52 6.06 -13.18
CA GLY A 34 25.56 5.66 -14.14
C GLY A 34 26.97 6.12 -13.78
N LYS A 35 27.16 6.92 -12.72
CA LYS A 35 28.48 7.21 -12.14
C LYS A 35 28.97 6.13 -11.17
N LYS A 36 28.17 5.13 -10.81
CA LYS A 36 28.50 4.11 -9.78
C LYS A 36 28.01 2.67 -10.02
N LEU A 37 27.24 2.38 -11.07
CA LEU A 37 26.75 1.01 -11.33
C LEU A 37 26.51 0.79 -12.83
N ASP A 38 27.01 -0.32 -13.39
CA ASP A 38 26.98 -0.66 -14.83
C ASP A 38 25.57 -1.04 -15.38
N SER A 39 24.54 -1.03 -14.54
CA SER A 39 23.19 -1.44 -14.91
C SER A 39 22.31 -0.24 -15.26
N VAL A 40 22.08 0.00 -16.56
CA VAL A 40 21.06 0.93 -17.06
C VAL A 40 19.68 0.39 -16.67
N ILE A 41 18.87 1.18 -15.96
CA ILE A 41 17.46 0.83 -15.70
C ILE A 41 16.71 1.05 -17.02
N THR A 42 16.32 -0.04 -17.68
CA THR A 42 15.50 0.01 -18.89
C THR A 42 14.04 0.29 -18.53
N GLN A 43 13.27 0.77 -19.50
CA GLN A 43 11.84 1.03 -19.33
C GLN A 43 11.10 -0.28 -19.07
N PHE A 44 10.80 -0.58 -17.81
CA PHE A 44 10.01 -1.73 -17.40
C PHE A 44 8.52 -1.41 -17.49
N THR A 45 7.77 -2.25 -18.21
CA THR A 45 6.30 -2.19 -18.25
C THR A 45 5.73 -3.41 -17.52
N PRO A 46 5.07 -3.23 -16.36
CA PRO A 46 4.45 -4.34 -15.66
C PRO A 46 3.27 -4.88 -16.47
N ILE A 47 3.17 -6.20 -16.57
CA ILE A 47 2.08 -6.91 -17.25
C ILE A 47 1.50 -7.89 -16.23
N CYS A 48 0.26 -7.63 -15.82
CA CYS A 48 -0.47 -8.47 -14.87
C CYS A 48 -0.47 -9.94 -15.32
N ARG A 49 -0.11 -10.84 -14.40
CA ARG A 49 0.04 -12.29 -14.60
C ARG A 49 1.16 -12.74 -15.53
N LYS A 50 1.95 -11.83 -16.11
CA LYS A 50 3.12 -12.17 -16.94
C LYS A 50 4.43 -11.74 -16.30
N THR A 51 4.59 -10.44 -16.04
CA THR A 51 5.82 -9.89 -15.43
C THR A 51 5.61 -9.46 -13.98
N VAL A 52 4.35 -9.24 -13.57
CA VAL A 52 4.00 -8.92 -12.18
C VAL A 52 2.75 -9.71 -11.75
N CYS A 53 2.80 -10.26 -10.54
CA CYS A 53 1.68 -10.91 -9.88
C CYS A 53 1.04 -9.92 -8.88
N TYR A 54 -0.24 -9.66 -9.07
CA TYR A 54 -1.02 -8.80 -8.18
C TYR A 54 -2.04 -9.64 -7.42
N ILE A 55 -2.07 -9.46 -6.10
CA ILE A 55 -3.02 -10.08 -5.19
C ILE A 55 -3.90 -9.00 -4.58
N ALA A 56 -5.20 -9.24 -4.55
CA ALA A 56 -6.15 -8.44 -3.80
C ALA A 56 -6.63 -9.25 -2.60
N ALA A 57 -6.59 -8.67 -1.40
CA ALA A 57 -6.95 -9.33 -0.15
C ALA A 57 -7.85 -8.43 0.70
N ALA A 58 -8.70 -9.03 1.53
CA ALA A 58 -9.59 -8.31 2.43
C ALA A 58 -9.37 -8.71 3.89
N VAL A 59 -9.30 -7.73 4.78
CA VAL A 59 -9.45 -7.94 6.23
C VAL A 59 -10.71 -7.22 6.68
N ILE A 60 -11.70 -7.98 7.12
CA ILE A 60 -13.04 -7.46 7.42
C ILE A 60 -13.41 -7.89 8.83
N PHE A 61 -13.84 -6.94 9.66
CA PHE A 61 -14.34 -7.20 11.00
C PHE A 61 -15.84 -6.94 11.07
N ASN A 62 -16.59 -7.82 11.74
CA ASN A 62 -17.99 -7.56 12.07
C ASN A 62 -18.11 -6.67 13.32
N GLU A 63 -19.33 -6.34 13.73
CA GLU A 63 -19.61 -5.51 14.91
C GLU A 63 -19.09 -6.11 16.23
N LYS A 64 -18.95 -7.44 16.30
CA LYS A 64 -18.36 -8.15 17.45
C LYS A 64 -16.83 -8.14 17.43
N GLY A 65 -16.23 -7.57 16.39
CA GLY A 65 -14.79 -7.53 16.22
C GLY A 65 -14.18 -8.85 15.79
N GLU A 66 -14.97 -9.79 15.28
CA GLU A 66 -14.53 -11.06 14.70
C GLU A 66 -14.11 -10.84 13.24
N CYS A 67 -13.04 -11.48 12.79
CA CYS A 67 -12.52 -11.37 11.42
C CYS A 67 -13.21 -12.36 10.48
N LEU A 68 -13.63 -11.91 9.29
CA LEU A 68 -14.08 -12.83 8.24
C LEU A 68 -12.87 -13.61 7.69
N MET A 69 -12.95 -14.93 7.73
CA MET A 69 -11.92 -15.82 7.22
C MET A 69 -12.55 -16.93 6.38
N MET A 70 -11.77 -17.49 5.47
CA MET A 70 -12.14 -18.64 4.63
C MET A 70 -11.21 -19.82 4.91
N GLN A 71 -11.69 -21.03 4.63
CA GLN A 71 -10.91 -22.25 4.70
C GLN A 71 -10.60 -22.76 3.29
N GLU A 72 -9.32 -22.98 3.02
CA GLU A 72 -8.79 -23.33 1.70
C GLU A 72 -9.30 -24.67 1.19
N ALA A 73 -9.73 -24.72 -0.07
CA ALA A 73 -10.12 -25.95 -0.78
C ALA A 73 -8.97 -26.58 -1.56
N LYS A 74 -7.92 -25.82 -1.89
CA LYS A 74 -6.79 -26.29 -2.71
C LYS A 74 -5.98 -27.36 -1.99
N THR A 75 -5.72 -28.47 -2.66
CA THR A 75 -5.08 -29.68 -2.07
C THR A 75 -3.80 -29.40 -1.29
N SER A 76 -2.95 -28.48 -1.75
CA SER A 76 -1.67 -28.14 -1.10
C SER A 76 -1.83 -27.49 0.28
N CYS A 77 -2.98 -26.88 0.57
CA CYS A 77 -3.26 -26.14 1.79
C CYS A 77 -4.68 -26.39 2.30
N ALA A 78 -5.29 -27.50 1.90
CA ALA A 78 -6.70 -27.78 2.17
C ALA A 78 -6.96 -27.82 3.68
N GLY A 79 -8.04 -27.17 4.12
CA GLY A 79 -8.41 -27.11 5.53
C GLY A 79 -7.67 -26.04 6.34
N LEU A 80 -6.66 -25.38 5.78
CA LEU A 80 -6.00 -24.24 6.44
C LEU A 80 -6.83 -22.96 6.27
N TRP A 81 -6.77 -22.09 7.27
CA TRP A 81 -7.52 -20.84 7.29
C TRP A 81 -6.71 -19.67 6.75
N TYR A 82 -7.38 -18.76 6.06
CA TYR A 82 -6.78 -17.54 5.56
C TYR A 82 -7.79 -16.39 5.46
N ILE A 83 -7.29 -15.18 5.23
CA ILE A 83 -8.15 -14.05 4.84
C ILE A 83 -8.58 -14.22 3.38
N PRO A 84 -9.75 -13.71 2.95
CA PRO A 84 -10.14 -13.78 1.55
C PRO A 84 -9.12 -13.05 0.67
N ALA A 85 -8.56 -13.76 -0.32
CA ALA A 85 -7.48 -13.23 -1.13
C ALA A 85 -7.23 -14.04 -2.40
N GLY A 86 -7.13 -13.34 -3.53
CA GLY A 86 -6.80 -13.98 -4.80
C GLY A 86 -6.15 -13.05 -5.82
N ARG A 87 -5.92 -13.60 -7.00
CA ARG A 87 -5.12 -12.97 -8.05
C ARG A 87 -6.00 -12.00 -8.83
N VAL A 88 -5.50 -10.78 -9.03
CA VAL A 88 -6.14 -9.81 -9.93
C VAL A 88 -6.11 -10.33 -11.37
N GLU A 89 -7.24 -10.24 -12.07
CA GLU A 89 -7.34 -10.58 -13.49
C GLU A 89 -6.78 -9.46 -14.39
N PRO A 90 -6.24 -9.77 -15.59
CA PRO A 90 -5.80 -8.74 -16.52
C PRO A 90 -6.95 -7.79 -16.90
N GLY A 91 -6.76 -6.48 -16.69
CA GLY A 91 -7.78 -5.46 -16.94
C GLY A 91 -8.79 -5.26 -15.80
N GLU A 92 -8.72 -6.06 -14.74
CA GLU A 92 -9.55 -5.92 -13.55
C GLU A 92 -9.00 -4.85 -12.60
N LEU A 93 -9.89 -4.01 -12.05
CA LEU A 93 -9.51 -3.07 -11.00
C LEU A 93 -9.29 -3.83 -9.68
N PHE A 94 -8.30 -3.41 -8.88
CA PHE A 94 -8.03 -4.02 -7.56
C PHE A 94 -9.27 -4.09 -6.65
N VAL A 95 -10.11 -3.04 -6.71
CA VAL A 95 -11.38 -2.95 -5.98
C VAL A 95 -12.36 -4.01 -6.45
N ASN A 96 -12.44 -4.27 -7.76
CA ASN A 96 -13.33 -5.29 -8.30
C ASN A 96 -12.81 -6.69 -7.97
N ALA A 97 -11.49 -6.90 -8.04
CA ALA A 97 -10.85 -8.15 -7.66
C ALA A 97 -11.17 -8.50 -6.21
N VAL A 98 -10.94 -7.59 -5.24
CA VAL A 98 -11.22 -7.90 -3.83
C VAL A 98 -12.71 -8.17 -3.57
N LYS A 99 -13.62 -7.47 -4.27
CA LYS A 99 -15.07 -7.73 -4.16
C LYS A 99 -15.44 -9.13 -4.66
N ARG A 100 -14.87 -9.54 -5.81
CA ARG A 100 -15.09 -10.86 -6.41
C ARG A 100 -14.55 -11.96 -5.50
N GLU A 101 -13.29 -11.85 -5.06
CA GLU A 101 -12.65 -12.86 -4.18
C GLU A 101 -13.43 -13.03 -2.88
N VAL A 102 -13.86 -11.94 -2.22
CA VAL A 102 -14.67 -12.06 -0.99
C VAL A 102 -16.01 -12.76 -1.28
N LEU A 103 -16.67 -12.45 -2.39
CA LEU A 103 -17.94 -13.09 -2.74
C LEU A 103 -17.77 -14.59 -3.02
N GLU A 104 -16.77 -14.96 -3.82
CA GLU A 104 -16.48 -16.35 -4.21
C GLU A 104 -16.08 -17.20 -3.00
N GLU A 105 -15.21 -16.69 -2.15
CA GLU A 105 -14.62 -17.44 -1.04
C GLU A 105 -15.49 -17.44 0.23
N THR A 106 -16.35 -16.43 0.42
CA THR A 106 -17.11 -16.27 1.67
C THR A 106 -18.62 -16.12 1.51
N GLY A 107 -19.11 -15.88 0.30
CA GLY A 107 -20.51 -15.60 0.01
C GLY A 107 -21.00 -14.20 0.42
N HIS A 108 -20.11 -13.33 0.94
CA HIS A 108 -20.45 -11.97 1.33
C HIS A 108 -20.23 -10.94 0.21
N ILE A 109 -21.12 -9.96 0.14
CA ILE A 109 -20.95 -8.78 -0.72
C ILE A 109 -20.17 -7.75 0.07
N PHE A 110 -18.98 -7.41 -0.42
CA PHE A 110 -18.03 -6.53 0.25
C PHE A 110 -18.01 -5.13 -0.36
N GLU A 111 -18.01 -4.10 0.48
CA GLU A 111 -17.75 -2.73 0.08
C GLU A 111 -16.44 -2.25 0.74
N PRO A 112 -15.32 -2.18 0.00
CA PRO A 112 -14.05 -1.70 0.52
C PRO A 112 -14.11 -0.19 0.76
N SER A 113 -13.58 0.23 1.90
CA SER A 113 -13.56 1.62 2.34
C SER A 113 -12.17 2.23 2.34
N THR A 114 -11.12 1.41 2.50
CA THR A 114 -9.73 1.88 2.47
C THR A 114 -8.76 0.74 2.20
N LEU A 115 -7.58 1.10 1.71
CA LEU A 115 -6.40 0.26 1.67
C LEU A 115 -5.65 0.36 3.01
N ILE A 116 -5.30 -0.78 3.61
CA ILE A 116 -4.57 -0.86 4.90
C ILE A 116 -3.09 -1.19 4.71
N ALA A 117 -2.76 -1.92 3.64
CA ALA A 117 -1.38 -2.22 3.29
C ALA A 117 -1.21 -2.46 1.80
N VAL A 118 -0.01 -2.14 1.32
CA VAL A 118 0.55 -2.68 0.08
C VAL A 118 1.84 -3.37 0.45
N GLU A 119 1.90 -4.67 0.19
CA GLU A 119 3.10 -5.47 0.40
C GLU A 119 3.74 -5.79 -0.93
N ASN A 120 5.07 -5.86 -0.93
CA ASN A 120 5.85 -6.30 -2.08
C ASN A 120 6.76 -7.45 -1.65
N ALA A 121 6.83 -8.47 -2.49
CA ALA A 121 7.82 -9.52 -2.41
C ALA A 121 8.57 -9.59 -3.75
N ASP A 122 9.89 -9.64 -3.68
CA ASP A 122 10.79 -9.90 -4.80
C ASP A 122 10.63 -8.97 -6.02
N GLY A 123 10.06 -7.77 -5.85
CA GLY A 123 9.91 -6.77 -6.91
C GLY A 123 8.88 -7.10 -8.00
N SER A 124 8.36 -8.33 -8.07
CA SER A 124 7.38 -8.77 -9.07
C SER A 124 6.09 -9.35 -8.47
N TRP A 125 5.94 -9.31 -7.15
CA TRP A 125 4.73 -9.74 -6.46
C TRP A 125 4.24 -8.63 -5.54
N TYR A 126 2.95 -8.29 -5.62
CA TYR A 126 2.34 -7.26 -4.80
C TYR A 126 1.01 -7.71 -4.26
N ARG A 127 0.74 -7.41 -2.99
CA ARG A 127 -0.56 -7.65 -2.34
C ARG A 127 -1.16 -6.35 -1.83
N PHE A 128 -2.38 -6.07 -2.27
CA PHE A 128 -3.18 -4.93 -1.88
C PHE A 128 -4.24 -5.40 -0.88
N VAL A 129 -4.14 -4.90 0.36
CA VAL A 129 -4.97 -5.36 1.47
C VAL A 129 -6.00 -4.29 1.81
N PHE A 130 -7.27 -4.59 1.56
CA PHE A 130 -8.40 -3.69 1.80
C PHE A 130 -9.10 -4.01 3.11
N THR A 131 -9.80 -3.02 3.67
CA THR A 131 -10.84 -3.23 4.67
C THR A 131 -12.11 -2.49 4.28
N GLY A 132 -13.21 -2.75 4.97
CA GLY A 132 -14.52 -2.15 4.72
C GLY A 132 -15.61 -2.96 5.38
N SER A 133 -16.79 -2.94 4.77
CA SER A 133 -17.99 -3.52 5.37
C SER A 133 -18.62 -4.57 4.47
N VAL A 134 -19.23 -5.58 5.09
CA VAL A 134 -20.16 -6.47 4.40
C VAL A 134 -21.49 -5.74 4.26
N VAL A 135 -21.97 -5.61 3.02
CA VAL A 135 -23.24 -4.92 2.69
C VAL A 135 -24.34 -5.89 2.25
N GLY A 136 -24.05 -7.19 2.21
CA GLY A 136 -25.01 -8.22 1.85
C GLY A 136 -24.38 -9.60 1.68
N GLY A 137 -25.12 -10.48 1.01
CA GLY A 137 -24.73 -11.88 0.81
C GLY A 137 -25.06 -12.77 2.01
N LYS A 138 -24.61 -14.02 1.95
CA LYS A 138 -24.81 -15.03 3.00
C LYS A 138 -23.50 -15.76 3.23
N LEU A 139 -23.17 -15.98 4.49
CA LEU A 139 -21.96 -16.70 4.86
C LEU A 139 -21.95 -18.08 4.19
N LYS A 140 -20.86 -18.38 3.50
CA LYS A 140 -20.67 -19.63 2.77
C LYS A 140 -20.40 -20.78 3.74
N THR A 141 -21.28 -21.77 3.72
CA THR A 141 -21.20 -22.99 4.54
C THR A 141 -21.01 -24.26 3.72
N THR A 142 -21.03 -24.16 2.39
CA THR A 142 -20.92 -25.29 1.48
C THR A 142 -19.61 -25.20 0.71
N ALA A 143 -18.88 -26.31 0.67
CA ALA A 143 -17.59 -26.41 0.00
C ALA A 143 -17.73 -26.43 -1.53
N ASP A 144 -16.80 -25.77 -2.20
CA ASP A 144 -16.58 -25.85 -3.65
C ASP A 144 -15.08 -25.69 -3.98
N SER A 145 -14.75 -25.35 -5.23
CA SER A 145 -13.36 -25.14 -5.68
C SER A 145 -12.68 -23.92 -5.07
N GLU A 146 -13.45 -22.92 -4.65
CA GLU A 146 -12.93 -21.65 -4.14
C GLU A 146 -12.59 -21.76 -2.66
N SER A 147 -13.51 -22.34 -1.87
CA SER A 147 -13.32 -22.51 -0.43
C SER A 147 -14.18 -23.63 0.13
N LEU A 148 -13.74 -24.21 1.25
CA LEU A 148 -14.52 -25.23 1.96
C LEU A 148 -15.67 -24.59 2.76
N GLN A 149 -15.40 -23.43 3.35
CA GLN A 149 -16.34 -22.64 4.14
C GLN A 149 -15.75 -21.27 4.45
N ALA A 150 -16.57 -20.38 5.00
CA ALA A 150 -16.13 -19.15 5.64
C ALA A 150 -16.76 -19.00 7.04
N SER A 151 -16.09 -18.24 7.90
CA SER A 151 -16.56 -17.99 9.26
C SER A 151 -16.06 -16.65 9.81
N TRP A 152 -16.79 -16.12 10.78
CA TRP A 152 -16.37 -15.01 11.62
C TRP A 152 -15.56 -15.54 12.80
N ILE A 153 -14.29 -15.15 12.89
CA ILE A 153 -13.32 -15.72 13.82
C ILE A 153 -12.87 -14.65 14.82
N ALA A 154 -13.08 -14.90 16.11
CA ALA A 154 -12.65 -14.00 17.17
C ALA A 154 -11.12 -13.99 17.36
N ASN A 155 -10.49 -15.17 17.34
CA ASN A 155 -9.05 -15.35 17.63
C ASN A 155 -8.35 -16.10 16.47
N PRO A 156 -8.07 -15.43 15.33
CA PRO A 156 -7.42 -16.05 14.17
C PRO A 156 -6.09 -16.76 14.45
N GLU A 157 -5.34 -16.30 15.45
CA GLU A 157 -4.07 -16.89 15.88
C GLU A 157 -4.19 -18.29 16.49
N GLN A 158 -5.41 -18.71 16.85
CA GLN A 158 -5.69 -20.05 17.39
C GLN A 158 -6.02 -21.06 16.28
N LEU A 159 -6.19 -20.61 15.03
CA LEU A 159 -6.51 -21.48 13.90
C LEU A 159 -5.24 -22.07 13.27
N SER A 160 -5.40 -23.18 12.56
CA SER A 160 -4.37 -23.68 11.64
C SER A 160 -4.34 -22.80 10.39
N LEU A 161 -3.50 -21.77 10.42
CA LEU A 161 -3.40 -20.79 9.35
C LEU A 161 -2.59 -21.32 8.15
N ARG A 162 -3.00 -20.96 6.94
CA ARG A 162 -2.24 -21.23 5.72
C ARG A 162 -0.86 -20.56 5.77
N SER A 163 -0.80 -19.37 6.34
CA SER A 163 0.43 -18.62 6.57
C SER A 163 0.20 -17.59 7.68
N HIS A 164 1.24 -17.31 8.47
CA HIS A 164 1.19 -16.36 9.59
C HIS A 164 1.45 -14.91 9.17
N ASP A 165 1.73 -14.68 7.88
CA ASP A 165 1.94 -13.34 7.30
C ASP A 165 0.70 -12.43 7.39
N ILE A 166 -0.48 -13.01 7.62
CA ILE A 166 -1.71 -12.23 7.83
C ILE A 166 -1.81 -11.62 9.23
N LEU A 167 -1.12 -12.14 10.24
CA LEU A 167 -1.28 -11.66 11.63
C LEU A 167 -0.96 -10.17 11.79
N PRO A 168 0.15 -9.64 11.20
CA PRO A 168 0.40 -8.20 11.21
C PRO A 168 -0.67 -7.39 10.46
N LEU A 169 -1.26 -7.94 9.40
CA LEU A 169 -2.34 -7.29 8.65
C LEU A 169 -3.62 -7.21 9.48
N LEU A 170 -3.98 -8.31 10.16
CA LEU A 170 -5.09 -8.36 11.09
C LEU A 170 -4.94 -7.32 12.20
N ALA A 171 -3.76 -7.22 12.82
CA ALA A 171 -3.49 -6.24 13.86
C ALA A 171 -3.63 -4.78 13.36
N LYS A 172 -3.13 -4.49 12.15
CA LYS A 172 -3.26 -3.16 11.51
C LYS A 172 -4.73 -2.82 11.22
N ALA A 173 -5.47 -3.77 10.65
CA ALA A 173 -6.87 -3.59 10.32
C ALA A 173 -7.76 -3.50 11.57
N LYS A 174 -7.44 -4.27 12.62
CA LYS A 174 -8.13 -4.18 13.91
C LYS A 174 -7.93 -2.82 14.53
N THR A 175 -6.69 -2.33 14.54
CA THR A 175 -6.35 -0.98 14.98
C THR A 175 -7.13 0.08 14.20
N TYR A 176 -7.33 -0.10 12.89
CA TYR A 176 -8.15 0.81 12.09
C TYR A 176 -9.63 0.72 12.45
N TRP A 177 -10.17 -0.50 12.58
CA TRP A 177 -11.57 -0.78 12.90
C TRP A 177 -11.99 -0.28 14.29
N GLU A 178 -11.12 -0.40 15.30
CA GLU A 178 -11.40 0.07 16.67
C GLU A 178 -11.36 1.61 16.80
N ARG A 179 -10.76 2.32 15.84
CA ARG A 179 -10.56 3.77 15.95
C ARG A 179 -11.76 4.53 15.41
N SER A 180 -12.40 5.30 16.29
CA SER A 180 -13.25 6.43 15.93
C SER A 180 -12.39 7.48 15.20
N SER A 181 -12.56 7.56 13.87
CA SER A 181 -12.24 8.69 12.97
C SER A 181 -11.23 9.73 13.50
N ASP A 182 -10.00 9.78 12.96
CA ASP A 182 -9.22 11.04 12.81
C ASP A 182 -7.75 10.87 12.37
N PHE A 183 -7.20 9.64 12.29
CA PHE A 183 -5.75 9.51 12.04
C PHE A 183 -5.36 9.35 10.55
N HIS A 184 -6.22 8.78 9.70
CA HIS A 184 -6.00 8.64 8.26
C HIS A 184 -7.31 8.75 7.49
N SER A 185 -7.30 9.50 6.39
CA SER A 185 -8.41 9.53 5.43
C SER A 185 -8.65 8.13 4.83
N HIS A 186 -9.89 7.86 4.44
CA HIS A 186 -10.23 6.69 3.63
C HIS A 186 -9.51 6.80 2.28
N ILE A 187 -8.43 6.03 2.09
CA ILE A 187 -7.64 6.08 0.86
C ILE A 187 -7.93 4.83 0.04
N MET A 188 -8.49 5.05 -1.14
CA MET A 188 -8.70 4.02 -2.16
C MET A 188 -7.70 4.21 -3.30
N PRO A 189 -7.30 3.14 -4.01
CA PRO A 189 -6.50 3.27 -5.23
C PRO A 189 -7.22 4.20 -6.22
N ALA A 190 -6.50 5.17 -6.80
CA ALA A 190 -7.11 6.01 -7.82
C ALA A 190 -7.50 5.18 -9.05
N ILE A 191 -8.63 5.54 -9.65
CA ILE A 191 -9.25 4.79 -10.76
C ILE A 191 -8.57 5.11 -12.11
N LYS A 192 -7.84 6.23 -12.21
CA LYS A 192 -7.14 6.63 -13.43
C LYS A 192 -5.72 6.07 -13.46
N SER A 193 -5.34 5.41 -14.56
CA SER A 193 -3.93 5.03 -14.80
C SER A 193 -3.08 6.29 -14.96
N HIS A 194 -1.87 6.23 -14.41
CA HIS A 194 -0.86 7.26 -14.54
C HIS A 194 0.36 6.65 -15.23
N SER A 195 0.89 7.32 -16.24
CA SER A 195 2.04 6.83 -17.02
C SER A 195 3.37 6.84 -16.24
N ARG A 196 3.38 7.31 -14.99
CA ARG A 196 4.56 7.44 -14.13
C ARG A 196 4.21 7.20 -12.67
N LEU A 197 5.06 6.46 -11.96
CA LEU A 197 4.98 6.25 -10.52
C LEU A 197 5.52 7.48 -9.78
N LEU A 198 4.73 8.05 -8.87
CA LEU A 198 5.15 9.16 -8.02
C LEU A 198 5.53 8.62 -6.64
N LEU A 199 6.82 8.40 -6.43
CA LEU A 199 7.35 8.11 -5.10
C LEU A 199 7.94 9.39 -4.52
N ARG A 200 7.16 10.11 -3.72
CA ARG A 200 7.68 11.25 -2.95
C ARG A 200 7.96 10.80 -1.53
N ILE A 201 9.24 10.68 -1.17
CA ILE A 201 9.66 10.37 0.19
C ILE A 201 9.33 11.58 1.07
N VAL A 202 8.33 11.42 1.93
CA VAL A 202 8.01 12.37 2.99
C VAL A 202 8.78 11.91 4.23
N VAL A 203 9.94 12.53 4.49
CA VAL A 203 10.65 12.27 5.76
C VAL A 203 10.00 13.11 6.84
N ILE A 204 9.40 12.44 7.82
CA ILE A 204 8.77 13.05 8.99
C ILE A 204 9.73 12.99 10.17
N ILE A 205 10.20 14.15 10.63
CA ILE A 205 11.00 14.24 11.86
C ILE A 205 10.11 14.78 12.99
N LYS A 206 9.80 13.92 13.97
CA LYS A 206 9.06 14.31 15.18
C LYS A 206 10.04 14.77 16.26
N LYS A 207 10.13 16.07 16.53
CA LYS A 207 10.90 16.60 17.67
C LYS A 207 10.02 16.67 18.92
N LYS A 208 10.29 15.82 19.91
CA LYS A 208 9.50 15.69 21.17
C LYS A 208 9.31 17.03 21.90
N GLU A 209 10.31 17.90 21.85
CA GLU A 209 10.31 19.19 22.58
C GLU A 209 9.37 20.25 22.00
N LYS A 210 9.08 20.23 20.69
CA LYS A 210 8.33 21.31 20.04
C LYS A 210 6.99 20.89 19.43
N ARG A 211 6.62 19.59 19.48
CA ARG A 211 5.46 19.03 18.76
C ARG A 211 5.40 19.44 17.27
N CYS A 212 6.55 19.66 16.63
CA CYS A 212 6.61 20.02 15.21
C CYS A 212 6.76 18.77 14.34
N LEU A 213 6.09 18.80 13.19
CA LEU A 213 6.30 17.89 12.07
C LEU A 213 7.18 18.61 11.04
N PHE A 214 8.34 18.07 10.72
CA PHE A 214 9.12 18.54 9.57
C PHE A 214 8.90 17.60 8.40
N ILE A 215 8.46 18.14 7.26
CA ILE A 215 8.32 17.41 6.00
C ILE A 215 9.50 17.80 5.11
N LEU A 216 10.39 16.85 4.84
CA LEU A 216 11.47 17.03 3.88
C LEU A 216 10.92 16.79 2.49
N GLN A 217 10.70 17.87 1.74
CA GLN A 217 10.26 17.84 0.36
C GLN A 217 11.50 17.89 -0.55
N PRO A 218 11.71 16.94 -1.48
CA PRO A 218 12.70 17.12 -2.54
C PRO A 218 12.28 18.35 -3.34
N SER A 219 13.13 19.37 -3.33
CA SER A 219 12.94 20.61 -4.09
C SER A 219 13.05 20.28 -5.57
N PRO A 220 12.12 20.72 -6.44
CA PRO A 220 12.38 20.70 -7.87
C PRO A 220 13.63 21.56 -8.08
N CYS A 221 14.62 21.05 -8.82
CA CYS A 221 15.77 21.83 -9.22
C CYS A 221 15.30 22.99 -10.10
N LEU A 222 14.92 24.12 -9.48
CA LEU A 222 15.03 25.41 -10.12
C LEU A 222 16.53 25.60 -10.34
N GLY A 223 16.92 25.61 -11.62
CA GLY A 223 18.30 25.81 -12.04
C GLY A 223 18.93 26.97 -11.29
N LEU A 224 20.20 26.77 -10.91
CA LEU A 224 21.17 27.76 -10.49
C LEU A 224 20.64 29.20 -10.49
N ARG A 225 20.07 29.62 -9.35
CA ARG A 225 20.20 30.99 -8.90
C ARG A 225 20.76 30.93 -7.50
N GLU A 226 22.02 31.34 -7.39
CA GLU A 226 22.58 31.89 -6.17
C GLU A 226 21.60 32.95 -5.68
N ASP A 227 20.85 32.64 -4.62
CA ASP A 227 20.30 33.57 -3.63
C ASP A 227 19.49 32.76 -2.61
N CYS A 228 20.18 31.86 -1.92
CA CYS A 228 19.66 31.26 -0.71
C CYS A 228 20.04 32.19 0.44
N HIS A 229 19.12 33.09 0.82
CA HIS A 229 19.28 33.88 2.03
C HIS A 229 19.32 32.96 3.26
N SER A 230 20.54 32.73 3.72
CA SER A 230 20.97 32.44 5.09
C SER A 230 19.92 31.85 6.06
N LEU A 231 19.98 30.54 6.28
CA LEU A 231 19.85 30.01 7.64
C LEU A 231 21.22 30.13 8.33
N THR A 232 21.58 31.36 8.71
CA THR A 232 22.69 31.61 9.63
C THR A 232 22.27 31.15 11.02
N GLY A 233 22.73 29.96 11.42
CA GLY A 233 22.47 29.49 12.78
C GLY A 233 22.91 28.10 13.14
N LEU A 234 23.74 27.39 12.35
CA LEU A 234 24.32 26.12 12.76
C LEU A 234 25.79 26.04 12.29
N ARG A 235 26.68 26.71 13.04
CA ARG A 235 28.12 26.45 12.98
C ARG A 235 28.39 25.09 13.63
N ASN A 236 28.58 24.07 12.81
CA ASN A 236 29.59 23.01 12.91
C ASN A 236 29.11 21.78 12.13
N LYS A 237 29.70 21.58 10.95
CA LYS A 237 29.62 20.33 10.20
C LYS A 237 30.26 19.21 11.03
N PRO A 238 29.82 17.96 10.83
CA PRO A 238 30.66 17.05 10.07
C PRO A 238 30.05 16.84 8.70
N LYS A 239 30.93 16.75 7.68
CA LYS A 239 30.55 16.41 6.31
C LYS A 239 29.84 15.06 6.34
N ALA A 240 28.51 15.05 6.26
CA ALA A 240 27.76 13.82 6.07
C ALA A 240 28.00 13.34 4.63
N LYS A 241 28.92 12.38 4.48
CA LYS A 241 28.97 11.48 3.34
C LYS A 241 27.58 10.84 3.24
N TYR A 242 26.93 10.93 2.08
CA TYR A 242 25.74 10.13 1.80
C TYR A 242 26.14 8.65 1.77
N SER A 243 26.03 7.98 2.92
CA SER A 243 26.06 6.53 3.02
C SER A 243 24.67 6.00 2.71
N ARG A 244 24.59 5.07 1.75
CA ARG A 244 23.39 4.25 1.49
C ARG A 244 22.93 3.65 2.81
N PHE A 245 21.69 3.92 3.21
CA PHE A 245 21.04 3.19 4.29
C PHE A 245 20.05 2.20 3.67
N TYR A 246 20.40 0.92 3.75
CA TYR A 246 19.41 -0.16 3.70
C TYR A 246 18.80 -0.30 5.10
N GLN A 247 17.47 -0.27 5.12
CA GLN A 247 16.54 -0.95 6.04
C GLN A 247 16.83 -0.93 7.56
N THR A 248 15.94 -0.28 8.31
CA THR A 248 15.12 -0.87 9.39
C THR A 248 14.24 0.23 9.99
N VAL A 249 12.92 0.15 9.81
CA VAL A 249 11.97 1.03 10.52
C VAL A 249 10.90 0.16 11.16
N HIS A 250 10.89 0.14 12.49
CA HIS A 250 9.92 -0.54 13.36
C HIS A 250 8.60 0.28 13.46
N PRO A 251 7.45 -0.31 13.81
CA PRO A 251 6.49 -1.00 12.95
C PRO A 251 5.23 -0.15 12.66
N SER A 252 5.18 1.11 13.09
CA SER A 252 3.89 1.79 13.27
C SER A 252 3.45 2.69 12.14
N ASN A 253 4.34 3.28 11.35
CA ASN A 253 3.91 4.30 10.38
C ASN A 253 4.90 4.39 9.22
N VAL A 254 4.46 4.01 8.01
CA VAL A 254 4.56 4.74 6.74
C VAL A 254 3.87 3.85 5.70
N PHE A 255 2.73 4.30 5.16
CA PHE A 255 2.22 3.80 3.89
C PHE A 255 2.01 5.00 2.98
N LEU A 256 2.85 5.12 1.98
CA LEU A 256 2.60 5.95 0.80
C LEU A 256 3.37 5.29 -0.34
N LEU A 257 2.73 4.26 -0.88
CA LEU A 257 3.14 3.62 -2.12
C LEU A 257 1.95 3.72 -3.07
N PHE A 258 1.98 4.74 -3.92
CA PHE A 258 1.10 4.81 -5.06
C PHE A 258 1.65 3.89 -6.13
N ILE A 259 1.25 2.62 -6.12
CA ILE A 259 1.44 1.72 -7.26
C ILE A 259 0.30 1.98 -8.22
N TYR A 260 0.62 2.59 -9.37
CA TYR A 260 -0.27 2.64 -10.53
C TYR A 260 0.34 1.78 -11.63
N SER A 261 -0.54 1.03 -12.30
CA SER A 261 -0.27 0.21 -13.48
C SER A 261 0.05 1.03 -14.71
#